data_AF-A0A674CF74-F1
#
_entry.id   AF-A0A674CF74-F1
#
_cell.length_a   1.000
_cell.length_b   1.000
_cell.length_c   1.000
_cell.angle_alpha   90.00
_cell.angle_beta   90.00
_cell.angle_gamma   90.00
#
_symmetry.space_group_name_H-M   'P 1'
#
loop_
_entity.id
_entity.type
_entity.pdbx_description
1 polymer ?
#
loop_
_entity_poly.entity_id
_entity_poly.type
_entity_poly.pdbx_seq_one_letter_code
_entity_poly.pdbx_strand_id
1 'polypeptide(L)'
;MATWLQSKWRYLFMFLGVQLVVMALLSREGYHKRVSYFIRIFRKLDTTASGTSGASSPHASNHTGGDVYANLSLLAKAHGRGEDMPYCPKTSPLIGGPIHVYFPSGLTLAQVARKNPLVVRGGRYRPPDCEARHRTAIIIPHRNREHHLKFLLYYLHPFLQRQQLNYGIYVIHQAGNYTFNRAKLMNVGFREAMREEDWDCLFFHDVDLIPEDDRNTYMCDTNPKHTAIAMDKFGYKLPYKMYFGGVSALSPLHYLKMNGFPNNYWGWGGEDDDIGVRVSLGGMFISRPSVKVGRYKMIKHKLDKGNDVNPRRFNMLAKTRQTWKLDGMNTVEYEVLSRDYFPLYTNITVHIGTEAGLHATAPSPKIPAKVPAKPPVEAPAKPLAKLRQKQQNH
;
A
#
# COMPACT_ATOMS: atom_id res chain seq x y z
N MET A 1 1.88 66.08 4.55
CA MET A 1 2.05 64.88 3.70
C MET A 1 3.11 63.89 4.23
N ALA A 2 4.23 64.31 4.81
CA ALA A 2 5.32 63.40 5.22
C ALA A 2 4.92 62.28 6.22
N THR A 3 4.06 62.57 7.20
CA THR A 3 3.67 61.62 8.26
C THR A 3 2.83 60.44 7.78
N TRP A 4 2.12 60.56 6.65
CA TRP A 4 1.27 59.49 6.11
C TRP A 4 2.07 58.41 5.38
N LEU A 5 3.18 58.77 4.73
CA LEU A 5 4.07 57.79 4.10
C LEU A 5 4.79 56.93 5.16
N GLN A 6 5.32 57.53 6.23
CA GLN A 6 5.98 56.77 7.32
C GLN A 6 5.06 55.70 7.94
N SER A 7 3.75 56.00 8.04
CA SER A 7 2.76 55.05 8.54
C SER A 7 2.62 53.82 7.62
N LYS A 8 2.44 54.03 6.31
CA LYS A 8 2.34 52.93 5.33
C LYS A 8 3.58 52.05 5.28
N TRP A 9 4.78 52.65 5.35
CA TRP A 9 6.03 51.89 5.38
C TRP A 9 6.18 51.05 6.65
N ARG A 10 5.75 51.55 7.83
CA ARG A 10 5.71 50.73 9.06
C ARG A 10 4.82 49.50 8.91
N TYR A 11 3.62 49.64 8.34
CA TYR A 11 2.75 48.48 8.11
C TYR A 11 3.33 47.50 7.08
N LEU A 12 3.98 47.99 6.03
CA LEU A 12 4.65 47.15 5.03
C LEU A 12 5.79 46.33 5.66
N PHE A 13 6.68 46.96 6.45
CA PHE A 13 7.75 46.25 7.16
C PHE A 13 7.22 45.27 8.21
N MET A 14 6.14 45.61 8.92
CA MET A 14 5.51 44.71 9.88
C MET A 14 4.88 43.49 9.19
N PHE A 15 4.23 43.68 8.03
CA PHE A 15 3.67 42.59 7.23
C PHE A 15 4.76 41.67 6.65
N LEU A 16 5.85 42.25 6.11
CA LEU A 16 7.02 41.50 5.66
C LEU A 16 7.70 40.73 6.81
N GLY A 17 7.81 41.34 8.00
CA GLY A 17 8.33 40.69 9.20
C GLY A 17 7.47 39.51 9.64
N VAL A 18 6.14 39.67 9.66
CA VAL A 18 5.20 38.57 9.96
C VAL A 18 5.28 37.48 8.89
N GLN A 19 5.35 37.82 7.59
CA GLN A 19 5.56 36.82 6.53
C GLN A 19 6.87 36.05 6.72
N LEU A 20 7.98 36.72 7.02
CA LEU A 20 9.28 36.06 7.24
C LEU A 20 9.26 35.17 8.49
N VAL A 21 8.61 35.59 9.58
CA VAL A 21 8.43 34.76 10.78
C VAL A 21 7.54 33.55 10.50
N VAL A 22 6.42 33.72 9.78
CA VAL A 22 5.56 32.59 9.38
C VAL A 22 6.31 31.63 8.46
N MET A 23 7.06 32.13 7.47
CA MET A 23 7.90 31.30 6.60
C MET A 23 9.03 30.58 7.35
N ALA A 24 9.60 31.20 8.39
CA ALA A 24 10.62 30.60 9.24
C ALA A 24 10.06 29.56 10.23
N LEU A 25 8.85 29.78 10.75
CA LEU A 25 8.13 28.79 11.57
C LEU A 25 7.72 27.58 10.72
N LEU A 26 7.18 27.83 9.52
CA LEU A 26 6.88 26.78 8.54
C LEU A 26 8.15 26.04 8.09
N SER A 27 9.30 26.70 7.90
CA SER A 27 10.52 26.00 7.50
C SER A 27 11.15 25.18 8.63
N ARG A 28 11.01 25.62 9.89
CA ARG A 28 11.57 24.96 11.08
C ARG A 28 10.81 23.70 11.48
N GLU A 29 9.52 23.58 11.14
CA GLU A 29 8.73 22.36 11.27
C GLU A 29 8.66 21.53 9.96
N GLY A 30 9.83 21.04 9.53
CA GLY A 30 9.92 19.85 8.64
C GLY A 30 9.44 20.02 7.20
N TYR A 31 9.31 21.25 6.68
CA TYR A 31 8.59 21.52 5.43
C TYR A 31 9.43 21.53 4.14
N HIS A 32 10.51 20.73 4.09
CA HIS A 32 11.36 20.59 2.90
C HIS A 32 10.87 19.55 1.86
N LYS A 33 9.62 19.08 1.98
CA LYS A 33 9.01 18.08 1.06
C LYS A 33 7.56 18.40 0.62
N ARG A 34 7.02 19.61 0.81
CA ARG A 34 5.57 19.85 0.62
C ARG A 34 5.14 21.17 -0.02
N VAL A 35 5.63 21.52 -1.22
CA VAL A 35 4.82 22.29 -2.19
C VAL A 35 5.15 21.87 -3.64
N SER A 36 4.49 20.83 -4.15
CA SER A 36 4.48 20.55 -5.61
C SER A 36 3.08 20.20 -6.16
N TYR A 37 2.11 19.90 -5.30
CA TYR A 37 0.76 19.52 -5.72
C TYR A 37 -0.21 20.69 -6.04
N PHE A 38 0.24 21.95 -5.94
CA PHE A 38 -0.60 23.13 -6.22
C PHE A 38 -0.06 24.09 -7.30
N ILE A 39 1.09 23.83 -7.92
CA ILE A 39 1.68 24.69 -8.97
C ILE A 39 1.94 23.89 -10.26
N ARG A 40 0.93 23.16 -10.74
CA ARG A 40 0.97 22.49 -12.07
C ARG A 40 -0.37 22.50 -12.83
N ILE A 41 -1.16 23.56 -12.62
CA ILE A 41 -2.46 23.77 -13.28
C ILE A 41 -2.36 24.59 -14.59
N PHE A 42 -1.17 25.12 -14.93
CA PHE A 42 -0.94 25.82 -16.20
C PHE A 42 0.32 25.33 -16.92
N ARG A 43 0.20 25.19 -18.25
CA ARG A 43 1.08 24.48 -19.22
C ARG A 43 1.00 22.94 -19.10
N LYS A 44 0.74 22.18 -20.17
CA LYS A 44 0.71 22.51 -21.62
C LYS A 44 -0.28 21.61 -22.36
N LEU A 45 -0.98 22.16 -23.36
CA LEU A 45 -1.80 21.42 -24.34
C LEU A 45 -0.95 21.16 -25.61
N ASP A 46 -1.45 20.29 -26.48
CA ASP A 46 -0.93 19.93 -27.82
C ASP A 46 0.39 19.11 -27.84
N THR A 47 0.61 18.19 -28.79
CA THR A 47 -0.07 17.97 -30.08
C THR A 47 -0.15 16.47 -30.45
N THR A 48 -1.14 16.10 -31.27
CA THR A 48 -1.25 14.78 -31.92
C THR A 48 -0.22 14.59 -33.05
N ALA A 49 0.35 13.40 -33.18
CA ALA A 49 1.01 12.94 -34.40
C ALA A 49 0.71 11.44 -34.66
N SER A 50 0.35 11.12 -35.90
CA SER A 50 0.08 9.77 -36.41
C SER A 50 1.35 9.14 -36.99
N GLY A 51 1.47 7.80 -36.94
CA GLY A 51 2.53 7.03 -37.59
C GLY A 51 2.21 5.53 -37.59
N THR A 52 2.23 4.89 -38.76
CA THR A 52 1.72 3.52 -39.02
C THR A 52 2.82 2.54 -39.51
N SER A 53 2.47 1.24 -39.61
CA SER A 53 3.30 0.05 -40.01
C SER A 53 4.30 -0.43 -38.95
N GLY A 54 4.70 -1.71 -38.78
CA GLY A 54 4.31 -3.03 -39.31
C GLY A 54 5.21 -4.12 -38.64
N ALA A 55 4.96 -5.43 -38.63
CA ALA A 55 3.84 -6.23 -39.13
C ALA A 55 3.68 -7.59 -38.35
N SER A 56 3.80 -8.73 -39.04
CA SER A 56 3.69 -10.16 -38.61
C SER A 56 4.89 -10.70 -37.79
N SER A 57 4.86 -11.85 -37.08
CA SER A 57 4.00 -13.05 -37.16
C SER A 57 3.91 -13.80 -35.79
N PRO A 58 3.04 -14.83 -35.61
CA PRO A 58 2.73 -15.38 -34.30
C PRO A 58 3.54 -16.63 -33.91
N HIS A 59 4.10 -16.63 -32.69
CA HIS A 59 4.41 -17.89 -32.00
C HIS A 59 3.29 -18.28 -31.04
N ALA A 60 2.66 -19.42 -31.32
CA ALA A 60 1.78 -20.10 -30.39
C ALA A 60 2.58 -20.50 -29.15
N SER A 61 2.35 -19.78 -28.04
CA SER A 61 2.99 -20.06 -26.76
C SER A 61 2.12 -21.03 -25.96
N ASN A 62 2.68 -22.19 -25.62
CA ASN A 62 2.05 -23.12 -24.68
C ASN A 62 1.71 -22.40 -23.37
N HIS A 63 0.53 -22.69 -22.81
CA HIS A 63 -0.07 -21.95 -21.69
C HIS A 63 0.59 -22.16 -20.31
N THR A 64 1.82 -22.68 -20.26
CA THR A 64 2.58 -22.85 -19.02
C THR A 64 3.27 -21.54 -18.63
N GLY A 65 2.68 -20.78 -17.72
CA GLY A 65 3.29 -19.57 -17.16
C GLY A 65 4.62 -19.84 -16.43
N GLY A 66 5.49 -18.84 -16.37
CA GLY A 66 6.81 -18.95 -15.74
C GLY A 66 6.77 -18.86 -14.21
N ASP A 67 7.90 -19.17 -13.55
CA ASP A 67 8.11 -18.81 -12.15
C ASP A 67 8.25 -17.29 -12.02
N VAL A 68 7.56 -16.70 -11.05
CA VAL A 68 7.66 -15.28 -10.73
C VAL A 68 9.07 -14.88 -10.29
N TYR A 69 9.93 -15.81 -9.85
CA TYR A 69 11.33 -15.51 -9.52
C TYR A 69 12.31 -15.66 -10.70
N ALA A 70 11.84 -16.06 -11.89
CA ALA A 70 12.68 -16.16 -13.08
C ALA A 70 13.37 -14.82 -13.40
N ASN A 71 14.64 -14.89 -13.80
CA ASN A 71 15.48 -13.76 -14.22
C ASN A 71 15.69 -12.64 -13.18
N LEU A 72 15.18 -12.77 -11.94
CA LEU A 72 15.35 -11.73 -10.90
C LEU A 72 16.82 -11.52 -10.50
N SER A 73 17.68 -12.53 -10.68
CA SER A 73 19.13 -12.44 -10.49
C SER A 73 19.85 -11.51 -11.47
N LEU A 74 19.21 -11.09 -12.57
CA LEU A 74 19.78 -10.11 -13.50
C LEU A 74 19.81 -8.70 -12.90
N LEU A 75 18.85 -8.35 -12.02
CA LEU A 75 18.81 -7.05 -11.34
C LEU A 75 20.06 -6.77 -10.50
N ALA A 76 20.69 -7.81 -9.95
CA ALA A 76 21.82 -7.65 -9.04
C ALA A 76 23.18 -7.32 -9.72
N LYS A 77 23.24 -7.25 -11.06
CA LYS A 77 24.52 -7.18 -11.80
C LYS A 77 25.02 -5.76 -12.13
N ALA A 78 24.17 -4.73 -12.06
CA ALA A 78 24.59 -3.38 -12.43
C ALA A 78 25.40 -2.69 -11.33
N HIS A 79 26.56 -2.15 -11.72
CA HIS A 79 27.50 -1.45 -10.82
C HIS A 79 27.44 0.08 -10.96
N GLY A 80 26.30 0.63 -11.41
CA GLY A 80 26.10 2.07 -11.58
C GLY A 80 25.97 2.80 -10.25
N ARG A 81 27.09 3.29 -9.68
CA ARG A 81 27.09 4.26 -8.58
C ARG A 81 27.40 5.65 -9.13
N GLY A 82 26.44 6.57 -9.09
CA GLY A 82 26.66 7.97 -9.47
C GLY A 82 25.36 8.75 -9.63
N GLU A 83 25.47 10.09 -9.67
CA GLU A 83 24.34 11.00 -9.89
C GLU A 83 23.82 10.98 -11.34
N ASP A 84 24.60 10.44 -12.29
CA ASP A 84 24.25 10.28 -13.71
C ASP A 84 23.62 8.91 -14.05
N MET A 85 22.76 8.38 -13.18
CA MET A 85 22.07 7.11 -13.45
C MET A 85 20.97 7.31 -14.53
N PRO A 86 20.95 6.54 -15.64
CA PRO A 86 19.94 6.71 -16.68
C PRO A 86 18.56 6.28 -16.17
N TYR A 87 17.51 6.95 -16.64
CA TYR A 87 16.14 6.51 -16.40
C TYR A 87 15.89 5.11 -16.97
N CYS A 88 15.15 4.27 -16.23
CA CYS A 88 14.74 2.95 -16.69
C CYS A 88 14.03 3.01 -18.06
N PRO A 89 14.11 1.97 -18.91
CA PRO A 89 13.42 1.95 -20.19
C PRO A 89 11.89 2.06 -20.00
N LYS A 90 11.19 2.61 -21.00
CA LYS A 90 9.71 2.79 -20.93
C LYS A 90 8.96 1.47 -20.74
N THR A 91 9.50 0.40 -21.30
CA THR A 91 9.08 -0.98 -21.08
C THR A 91 10.26 -1.72 -20.47
N SER A 92 10.09 -2.30 -19.28
CA SER A 92 11.16 -3.09 -18.66
C SER A 92 11.48 -4.34 -19.50
N PRO A 93 12.77 -4.64 -19.76
CA PRO A 93 13.19 -5.85 -20.45
C PRO A 93 13.07 -7.11 -19.58
N LEU A 94 12.69 -6.97 -18.30
CA LEU A 94 12.56 -8.06 -17.33
C LEU A 94 11.14 -8.63 -17.26
N ILE A 95 10.17 -8.04 -17.96
CA ILE A 95 8.77 -8.51 -18.04
C ILE A 95 8.74 -9.86 -18.79
N GLY A 96 8.30 -10.93 -18.12
CA GLY A 96 8.30 -12.29 -18.64
C GLY A 96 6.97 -12.76 -19.24
N GLY A 97 5.87 -12.03 -19.01
CA GLY A 97 4.53 -12.41 -19.40
C GLY A 97 3.79 -13.25 -18.35
N PRO A 98 3.09 -14.34 -18.75
CA PRO A 98 2.27 -15.15 -17.85
C PRO A 98 3.07 -15.82 -16.72
N ILE A 99 2.50 -15.83 -15.53
CA ILE A 99 3.07 -16.38 -14.29
C ILE A 99 2.22 -17.56 -13.83
N HIS A 100 2.87 -18.66 -13.45
CA HIS A 100 2.18 -19.79 -12.83
C HIS A 100 1.99 -19.56 -11.32
N VAL A 101 0.73 -19.37 -10.90
CA VAL A 101 0.37 -19.13 -9.50
C VAL A 101 0.00 -20.44 -8.79
N TYR A 102 0.76 -20.78 -7.75
CA TYR A 102 0.56 -21.93 -6.87
C TYR A 102 0.89 -21.53 -5.42
N PHE A 103 0.44 -22.31 -4.44
CA PHE A 103 0.58 -21.97 -3.02
C PHE A 103 1.46 -23.00 -2.30
N PRO A 104 2.79 -22.79 -2.25
CA PRO A 104 3.70 -23.74 -1.61
C PRO A 104 3.42 -23.87 -0.11
N SER A 105 3.36 -25.12 0.37
CA SER A 105 3.29 -25.44 1.79
C SER A 105 4.58 -25.02 2.53
N GLY A 106 4.48 -24.74 3.82
CA GLY A 106 5.64 -24.38 4.65
C GLY A 106 6.30 -23.03 4.35
N LEU A 107 5.80 -22.24 3.39
CA LEU A 107 6.33 -20.91 3.09
C LEU A 107 6.34 -20.01 4.34
N THR A 108 7.42 -19.25 4.53
CA THR A 108 7.63 -18.29 5.63
C THR A 108 8.03 -16.91 5.10
N LEU A 109 7.70 -15.83 5.82
CA LEU A 109 8.14 -14.48 5.44
C LEU A 109 9.67 -14.34 5.42
N ALA A 110 10.40 -15.09 6.25
CA ALA A 110 11.85 -15.13 6.22
C ALA A 110 12.42 -15.73 4.92
N GLN A 111 11.76 -16.73 4.32
CA GLN A 111 12.11 -17.23 2.99
C GLN A 111 11.79 -16.20 1.90
N VAL A 112 10.65 -15.50 2.00
CA VAL A 112 10.30 -14.42 1.05
C VAL A 112 11.35 -13.30 1.09
N ALA A 113 11.78 -12.88 2.28
CA ALA A 113 12.84 -11.88 2.45
C ALA A 113 14.18 -12.34 1.84
N ARG A 114 14.62 -13.57 2.10
CA ARG A 114 15.84 -14.12 1.49
C ARG A 114 15.77 -14.22 -0.03
N LYS A 115 14.59 -14.45 -0.61
CA LYS A 115 14.38 -14.46 -2.07
C LYS A 115 14.35 -13.05 -2.69
N ASN A 116 14.22 -11.98 -1.91
CA ASN A 116 14.10 -10.60 -2.39
C ASN A 116 15.15 -9.67 -1.72
N PRO A 117 16.45 -9.91 -1.92
CA PRO A 117 17.52 -9.21 -1.19
C PRO A 117 17.62 -7.70 -1.50
N LEU A 118 17.02 -7.24 -2.61
CA LEU A 118 16.97 -5.81 -2.97
C LEU A 118 15.80 -5.07 -2.32
N VAL A 119 14.85 -5.77 -1.68
CA VAL A 119 13.77 -5.15 -0.92
C VAL A 119 14.31 -4.76 0.46
N VAL A 120 14.29 -3.46 0.75
CA VAL A 120 14.76 -2.91 2.02
C VAL A 120 13.59 -2.69 2.99
N ARG A 121 13.94 -2.47 4.26
CA ARG A 121 13.00 -2.30 5.38
C ARG A 121 11.88 -1.30 5.05
N GLY A 122 10.65 -1.66 5.42
CA GLY A 122 9.41 -1.00 5.00
C GLY A 122 8.82 -1.57 3.69
N GLY A 123 9.37 -2.68 3.17
CA GLY A 123 8.92 -3.23 1.88
C GLY A 123 9.19 -2.28 0.72
N ARG A 124 10.32 -1.57 0.79
CA ARG A 124 10.70 -0.53 -0.14
C ARG A 124 11.68 -1.10 -1.17
N TYR A 125 11.58 -0.67 -2.41
CA TYR A 125 12.51 -1.06 -3.47
C TYR A 125 12.67 0.07 -4.47
N ARG A 126 13.88 0.17 -5.03
CA ARG A 126 14.23 0.97 -6.22
C ARG A 126 15.14 0.12 -7.10
N PRO A 127 15.07 0.22 -8.44
CA PRO A 127 16.02 -0.47 -9.31
C PRO A 127 17.46 -0.03 -8.99
N PRO A 128 18.43 -0.95 -8.92
CA PRO A 128 19.82 -0.60 -8.62
C PRO A 128 20.59 -0.09 -9.86
N ASP A 129 19.99 -0.22 -11.04
CA ASP A 129 20.61 -0.04 -12.35
C ASP A 129 20.12 1.20 -13.11
N CYS A 130 18.97 1.76 -12.72
CA CYS A 130 18.32 2.86 -13.43
C CYS A 130 17.36 3.68 -12.53
N GLU A 131 17.14 4.96 -12.87
CA GLU A 131 16.15 5.78 -12.18
C GLU A 131 14.72 5.38 -12.61
N ALA A 132 13.91 4.90 -11.65
CA ALA A 132 12.55 4.47 -11.91
C ALA A 132 11.65 5.64 -12.34
N ARG A 133 11.02 5.52 -13.51
CA ARG A 133 10.07 6.52 -14.06
C ARG A 133 8.76 6.65 -13.29
N HIS A 134 8.46 5.68 -12.43
CA HIS A 134 7.19 5.56 -11.74
C HIS A 134 7.41 5.17 -10.28
N ARG A 135 6.82 5.97 -9.38
CA ARG A 135 6.78 5.71 -7.94
C ARG A 135 5.38 5.22 -7.57
N THR A 136 5.26 3.98 -7.12
CA THR A 136 3.97 3.33 -6.83
C THR A 136 3.88 2.87 -5.37
N ALA A 137 2.90 3.38 -4.61
CA ALA A 137 2.53 2.80 -3.31
C ALA A 137 1.47 1.71 -3.50
N ILE A 138 1.68 0.55 -2.89
CA ILE A 138 0.68 -0.51 -2.79
C ILE A 138 -0.01 -0.39 -1.43
N ILE A 139 -1.33 -0.19 -1.42
CA ILE A 139 -2.15 -0.03 -0.23
C ILE A 139 -3.04 -1.26 -0.08
N ILE A 140 -2.79 -2.04 0.98
CA ILE A 140 -3.47 -3.30 1.27
C ILE A 140 -4.28 -3.14 2.56
N PRO A 141 -5.62 -3.01 2.49
CA PRO A 141 -6.46 -3.06 3.70
C PRO A 141 -6.44 -4.47 4.29
N HIS A 142 -6.23 -4.59 5.60
CA HIS A 142 -5.90 -5.87 6.22
C HIS A 142 -6.46 -6.04 7.64
N ARG A 143 -6.86 -7.28 7.96
CA ARG A 143 -7.05 -7.78 9.33
C ARG A 143 -7.11 -9.32 9.30
N ASN A 144 -6.41 -10.01 10.19
CA ASN A 144 -6.47 -11.47 10.38
C ASN A 144 -6.26 -12.30 9.09
N ARG A 145 -5.38 -11.84 8.19
CA ARG A 145 -5.13 -12.43 6.86
C ARG A 145 -3.63 -12.64 6.58
N GLU A 146 -2.85 -12.89 7.62
CA GLU A 146 -1.38 -13.03 7.61
C GLU A 146 -0.94 -14.15 6.64
N HIS A 147 -1.71 -15.23 6.57
CA HIS A 147 -1.50 -16.33 5.62
C HIS A 147 -1.61 -15.89 4.15
N HIS A 148 -2.54 -14.98 3.85
CA HIS A 148 -2.78 -14.46 2.50
C HIS A 148 -1.72 -13.43 2.15
N LEU A 149 -1.46 -12.48 3.07
CA LEU A 149 -0.40 -11.48 2.94
C LEU A 149 0.95 -12.11 2.62
N LYS A 150 1.30 -13.22 3.29
CA LYS A 150 2.54 -13.98 3.01
C LYS A 150 2.65 -14.47 1.56
N PHE A 151 1.56 -15.00 0.98
CA PHE A 151 1.56 -15.41 -0.42
C PHE A 151 1.51 -14.22 -1.38
N LEU A 152 0.80 -13.15 -1.02
CA LEU A 152 0.82 -11.90 -1.79
C LEU A 152 2.24 -11.34 -1.88
N LEU A 153 2.95 -11.20 -0.76
CA LEU A 153 4.33 -10.71 -0.75
C LEU A 153 5.28 -11.64 -1.54
N TYR A 154 5.08 -12.97 -1.48
CA TYR A 154 5.87 -13.92 -2.27
C TYR A 154 5.76 -13.69 -3.78
N TYR A 155 4.57 -13.36 -4.29
CA TYR A 155 4.37 -13.08 -5.72
C TYR A 155 4.65 -11.62 -6.08
N LEU A 156 4.22 -10.68 -5.25
CA LEU A 156 4.16 -9.26 -5.59
C LEU A 156 5.55 -8.59 -5.59
N HIS A 157 6.45 -8.94 -4.65
CA HIS A 157 7.79 -8.37 -4.65
C HIS A 157 8.56 -8.61 -5.95
N PRO A 158 8.77 -9.85 -6.43
CA PRO A 158 9.50 -10.09 -7.67
C PRO A 158 8.74 -9.55 -8.88
N PHE A 159 7.40 -9.58 -8.87
CA PHE A 159 6.54 -9.00 -9.90
C PHE A 159 6.81 -7.49 -10.09
N LEU A 160 6.80 -6.71 -9.01
CA LEU A 160 7.04 -5.27 -9.04
C LEU A 160 8.51 -4.93 -9.37
N GLN A 161 9.45 -5.73 -8.88
CA GLN A 161 10.88 -5.56 -9.19
C GLN A 161 11.17 -5.71 -10.69
N ARG A 162 10.56 -6.70 -11.37
CA ARG A 162 10.67 -6.87 -12.83
C ARG A 162 10.02 -5.74 -13.62
N GLN A 163 9.12 -4.95 -13.03
CA GLN A 163 8.54 -3.77 -13.67
C GLN A 163 9.40 -2.50 -13.49
N GLN A 164 10.58 -2.61 -12.85
CA GLN A 164 11.53 -1.51 -12.59
C GLN A 164 10.88 -0.28 -11.93
N LEU A 165 9.98 -0.53 -10.98
CA LEU A 165 9.30 0.50 -10.18
C LEU A 165 10.13 0.94 -8.97
N ASN A 166 10.03 2.20 -8.58
CA ASN A 166 10.25 2.58 -7.17
C ASN A 166 8.92 2.29 -6.46
N TYR A 167 8.93 1.45 -5.42
CA TYR A 167 7.69 1.10 -4.73
C TYR A 167 7.82 1.00 -3.20
N GLY A 168 6.66 1.01 -2.55
CA GLY A 168 6.49 0.72 -1.14
C GLY A 168 5.19 -0.04 -0.89
N ILE A 169 5.21 -1.01 0.01
CA ILE A 169 4.02 -1.80 0.38
C ILE A 169 3.54 -1.38 1.76
N TYR A 170 2.30 -0.88 1.82
CA TYR A 170 1.62 -0.39 3.00
C TYR A 170 0.46 -1.31 3.35
N VAL A 171 0.62 -2.07 4.45
CA VAL A 171 -0.44 -2.89 5.02
C VAL A 171 -1.17 -2.06 6.08
N ILE A 172 -2.43 -1.74 5.82
CA ILE A 172 -3.25 -0.91 6.70
C ILE A 172 -4.10 -1.84 7.57
N HIS A 173 -3.62 -2.08 8.79
CA HIS A 173 -4.18 -3.06 9.71
C HIS A 173 -5.30 -2.42 10.53
N GLN A 174 -6.54 -2.91 10.39
CA GLN A 174 -7.66 -2.46 11.23
C GLN A 174 -7.57 -3.06 12.64
N ALA A 175 -7.37 -2.20 13.64
CA ALA A 175 -7.37 -2.61 15.04
C ALA A 175 -8.77 -3.01 15.54
N GLY A 176 -8.81 -3.97 16.46
CA GLY A 176 -10.03 -4.43 17.11
C GLY A 176 -10.93 -5.31 16.24
N ASN A 177 -12.02 -5.78 16.86
CA ASN A 177 -12.90 -6.83 16.31
C ASN A 177 -14.24 -6.30 15.74
N TYR A 178 -14.37 -4.99 15.56
CA TYR A 178 -15.54 -4.36 14.92
C TYR A 178 -15.69 -4.75 13.45
N THR A 179 -16.76 -4.35 12.78
CA THR A 179 -16.98 -4.66 11.36
C THR A 179 -15.81 -4.14 10.49
N PHE A 180 -15.37 -4.92 9.52
CA PHE A 180 -14.30 -4.54 8.60
C PHE A 180 -14.75 -3.40 7.67
N ASN A 181 -13.87 -2.46 7.36
CA ASN A 181 -14.18 -1.35 6.45
C ASN A 181 -13.04 -1.11 5.46
N ARG A 182 -13.13 -1.86 4.35
CA ARG A 182 -12.13 -1.90 3.27
C ARG A 182 -11.84 -0.50 2.69
N ALA A 183 -12.89 0.23 2.33
CA ALA A 183 -12.78 1.54 1.69
C ALA A 183 -12.19 2.63 2.63
N LYS A 184 -12.59 2.63 3.92
CA LYS A 184 -12.01 3.55 4.91
C LYS A 184 -10.53 3.27 5.16
N LEU A 185 -10.10 2.01 5.24
CA LEU A 185 -8.68 1.63 5.34
C LEU A 185 -7.87 2.05 4.11
N MET A 186 -8.46 2.01 2.92
CA MET A 186 -7.83 2.51 1.69
C MET A 186 -7.63 4.04 1.72
N ASN A 187 -8.61 4.81 2.21
CA ASN A 187 -8.44 6.24 2.47
C ASN A 187 -7.31 6.50 3.49
N VAL A 188 -7.25 5.73 4.58
CA VAL A 188 -6.14 5.82 5.55
C VAL A 188 -4.80 5.55 4.87
N GLY A 189 -4.68 4.48 4.09
CA GLY A 189 -3.47 4.14 3.37
C GLY A 189 -3.02 5.19 2.37
N PHE A 190 -3.95 5.84 1.67
CA PHE A 190 -3.64 7.01 0.84
C PHE A 190 -3.00 8.12 1.68
N ARG A 191 -3.64 8.51 2.78
CA ARG A 191 -3.19 9.64 3.61
C ARG A 191 -1.85 9.36 4.29
N GLU A 192 -1.58 8.11 4.66
CA GLU A 192 -0.31 7.70 5.27
C GLU A 192 0.82 7.50 4.26
N ALA A 193 0.58 6.83 3.12
CA ALA A 193 1.63 6.63 2.10
C ALA A 193 2.14 7.97 1.54
N MET A 194 1.22 8.92 1.29
CA MET A 194 1.56 10.28 0.84
C MET A 194 2.24 11.14 1.92
N ARG A 195 2.39 10.67 3.16
CA ARG A 195 3.22 11.34 4.19
C ARG A 195 4.69 10.96 4.10
N GLU A 196 5.02 9.78 3.55
CA GLU A 196 6.39 9.27 3.46
C GLU A 196 7.11 9.65 2.15
N GLU A 197 6.39 9.61 1.01
CA GLU A 197 6.93 9.93 -0.31
C GLU A 197 5.85 10.51 -1.23
N ASP A 198 6.27 11.34 -2.18
CA ASP A 198 5.42 11.90 -3.23
C ASP A 198 5.14 10.81 -4.28
N TRP A 199 4.24 9.88 -3.98
CA TRP A 199 3.89 8.79 -4.89
C TRP A 199 3.19 9.31 -6.15
N ASP A 200 3.58 8.79 -7.32
CA ASP A 200 2.94 9.13 -8.59
C ASP A 200 1.66 8.32 -8.80
N CYS A 201 1.61 7.13 -8.18
CA CYS A 201 0.52 6.17 -8.33
C CYS A 201 0.21 5.44 -7.01
N LEU A 202 -1.07 5.22 -6.74
CA LEU A 202 -1.56 4.42 -5.63
C LEU A 202 -2.30 3.20 -6.19
N PHE A 203 -1.86 2.00 -5.80
CA PHE A 203 -2.54 0.73 -6.08
C PHE A 203 -3.31 0.28 -4.84
N PHE A 204 -4.62 0.17 -4.94
CA PHE A 204 -5.50 -0.33 -3.90
C PHE A 204 -5.77 -1.81 -4.16
N HIS A 205 -5.33 -2.67 -3.25
CA HIS A 205 -5.07 -4.06 -3.56
C HIS A 205 -5.58 -5.02 -2.49
N ASP A 206 -6.51 -5.91 -2.85
CA ASP A 206 -7.01 -6.95 -1.94
C ASP A 206 -5.91 -7.99 -1.62
N VAL A 207 -5.82 -8.39 -0.35
CA VAL A 207 -4.71 -9.23 0.17
C VAL A 207 -4.67 -10.65 -0.44
N ASP A 208 -5.73 -11.06 -1.13
CA ASP A 208 -5.96 -12.41 -1.63
C ASP A 208 -5.91 -12.54 -3.16
N LEU A 209 -5.61 -11.46 -3.91
CA LEU A 209 -5.57 -11.49 -5.37
C LEU A 209 -4.13 -11.47 -5.90
N ILE A 210 -3.70 -12.54 -6.57
CA ILE A 210 -2.36 -12.64 -7.17
C ILE A 210 -2.43 -12.38 -8.69
N PRO A 211 -1.67 -11.43 -9.26
CA PRO A 211 -1.66 -11.23 -10.71
C PRO A 211 -1.00 -12.41 -11.45
N GLU A 212 -1.62 -12.86 -12.54
CA GLU A 212 -1.15 -14.00 -13.35
C GLU A 212 -0.28 -13.57 -14.57
N ASP A 213 0.03 -12.28 -14.77
CA ASP A 213 0.81 -11.80 -15.92
C ASP A 213 1.53 -10.46 -15.59
N ASP A 214 2.86 -10.41 -15.68
CA ASP A 214 3.63 -9.19 -15.34
C ASP A 214 3.61 -8.10 -16.41
N ARG A 215 2.96 -8.34 -17.56
CA ARG A 215 2.57 -7.27 -18.50
C ARG A 215 1.43 -6.41 -17.94
N ASN A 216 0.78 -6.84 -16.86
CA ASN A 216 -0.20 -6.04 -16.13
C ASN A 216 0.55 -5.03 -15.24
N THR A 217 0.99 -3.92 -15.83
CA THR A 217 1.91 -2.98 -15.17
C THR A 217 1.28 -2.28 -13.98
N TYR A 218 1.99 -2.26 -12.84
CA TYR A 218 1.60 -1.56 -11.62
C TYR A 218 2.00 -0.08 -11.68
N MET A 219 1.49 0.55 -12.72
CA MET A 219 1.63 1.96 -13.08
C MET A 219 0.24 2.53 -13.33
N CYS A 220 0.05 3.81 -13.02
CA CYS A 220 -1.20 4.51 -13.24
C CYS A 220 -1.29 4.99 -14.70
N ASP A 221 -2.49 4.87 -15.29
CA ASP A 221 -2.78 5.38 -16.62
C ASP A 221 -3.29 6.85 -16.53
N THR A 222 -3.68 7.45 -17.66
CA THR A 222 -4.31 8.79 -17.70
C THR A 222 -5.70 8.86 -17.06
N ASN A 223 -6.26 7.72 -16.67
CA ASN A 223 -7.56 7.55 -16.02
C ASN A 223 -7.45 6.46 -14.93
N PRO A 224 -8.37 6.41 -13.94
CA PRO A 224 -8.44 5.32 -12.96
C PRO A 224 -8.43 3.94 -13.62
N LYS A 225 -7.48 3.10 -13.24
CA LYS A 225 -7.20 1.82 -13.87
C LYS A 225 -7.75 0.69 -13.01
N HIS A 226 -8.60 -0.16 -13.57
CA HIS A 226 -8.98 -1.42 -12.95
C HIS A 226 -8.13 -2.53 -13.57
N THR A 227 -7.30 -3.21 -12.77
CA THR A 227 -6.39 -4.26 -13.25
C THR A 227 -6.93 -5.67 -13.06
N ALA A 228 -7.73 -5.92 -12.00
CA ALA A 228 -8.30 -7.24 -11.65
C ALA A 228 -9.54 -7.65 -12.47
N ILE A 229 -9.50 -7.42 -13.78
CA ILE A 229 -10.68 -7.52 -14.65
C ILE A 229 -11.10 -8.96 -14.98
N ALA A 230 -10.23 -9.94 -14.74
CA ALA A 230 -10.45 -11.35 -15.02
C ALA A 230 -9.97 -12.20 -13.83
N MET A 231 -10.79 -12.30 -12.78
CA MET A 231 -10.49 -13.17 -11.63
C MET A 231 -10.95 -14.61 -11.87
N ASP A 232 -10.18 -15.58 -11.41
CA ASP A 232 -10.51 -17.01 -11.51
C ASP A 232 -11.85 -17.36 -10.83
N LYS A 233 -12.16 -16.73 -9.69
CA LYS A 233 -13.45 -16.87 -8.98
C LYS A 233 -14.68 -16.50 -9.82
N PHE A 234 -14.50 -15.67 -10.85
CA PHE A 234 -15.55 -15.25 -11.80
C PHE A 234 -15.36 -15.90 -13.18
N GLY A 235 -14.65 -17.03 -13.25
CA GLY A 235 -14.37 -17.73 -14.51
C GLY A 235 -13.53 -16.92 -15.50
N TYR A 236 -12.65 -16.04 -14.99
CA TYR A 236 -11.83 -15.10 -15.76
C TYR A 236 -12.64 -14.13 -16.64
N LYS A 237 -13.85 -13.77 -16.21
CA LYS A 237 -14.71 -12.75 -16.84
C LYS A 237 -14.90 -11.56 -15.91
N LEU A 238 -15.07 -10.37 -16.50
CA LEU A 238 -15.48 -9.17 -15.77
C LEU A 238 -16.96 -9.34 -15.37
N PRO A 239 -17.35 -9.23 -14.08
CA PRO A 239 -18.74 -9.44 -13.65
C PRO A 239 -19.74 -8.51 -14.34
N TYR A 240 -19.41 -7.22 -14.48
CA TYR A 240 -20.20 -6.20 -15.17
C TYR A 240 -19.36 -4.95 -15.47
N LYS A 241 -19.82 -4.10 -16.40
CA LYS A 241 -19.04 -2.97 -16.95
C LYS A 241 -18.53 -1.96 -15.90
N MET A 242 -19.28 -1.72 -14.84
CA MET A 242 -18.92 -0.77 -13.77
C MET A 242 -18.05 -1.37 -12.66
N TYR A 243 -17.83 -2.70 -12.66
CA TYR A 243 -17.10 -3.38 -11.59
C TYR A 243 -15.66 -2.86 -11.44
N PHE A 244 -15.28 -2.45 -10.23
CA PHE A 244 -14.01 -1.80 -9.89
C PHE A 244 -13.35 -2.38 -8.61
N GLY A 245 -13.83 -3.52 -8.12
CA GLY A 245 -13.29 -4.22 -6.96
C GLY A 245 -11.98 -4.96 -7.25
N GLY A 246 -11.41 -5.60 -6.22
CA GLY A 246 -10.17 -6.35 -6.34
C GLY A 246 -8.92 -5.47 -6.30
N VAL A 247 -8.36 -5.16 -7.47
CA VAL A 247 -7.11 -4.38 -7.61
C VAL A 247 -7.28 -3.24 -8.63
N SER A 248 -7.22 -2.01 -8.12
CA SER A 248 -7.35 -0.79 -8.91
C SER A 248 -6.26 0.24 -8.60
N ALA A 249 -6.04 1.19 -9.51
CA ALA A 249 -4.98 2.17 -9.39
C ALA A 249 -5.42 3.58 -9.80
N LEU A 250 -5.00 4.55 -8.99
CA LEU A 250 -5.33 5.97 -9.14
C LEU A 250 -4.09 6.82 -8.87
N SER A 251 -3.87 7.85 -9.68
CA SER A 251 -2.90 8.90 -9.32
C SER A 251 -3.44 9.68 -8.12
N PRO A 252 -2.60 10.41 -7.36
CA PRO A 252 -3.08 11.27 -6.28
C PRO A 252 -4.14 12.27 -6.76
N LEU A 253 -3.99 12.79 -7.99
CA LEU A 253 -4.94 13.69 -8.61
C LEU A 253 -6.29 13.01 -8.90
N HIS A 254 -6.29 11.78 -9.43
CA HIS A 254 -7.54 11.03 -9.63
C HIS A 254 -8.26 10.79 -8.29
N TYR A 255 -7.49 10.38 -7.27
CA TYR A 255 -8.02 10.06 -5.95
C TYR A 255 -8.67 11.27 -5.29
N LEU A 256 -7.99 12.43 -5.31
CA LEU A 256 -8.53 13.67 -4.75
C LEU A 256 -9.71 14.21 -5.58
N LYS A 257 -9.68 14.12 -6.91
CA LYS A 257 -10.77 14.56 -7.80
C LYS A 257 -12.10 13.84 -7.52
N MET A 258 -12.05 12.58 -7.06
CA MET A 258 -13.22 11.79 -6.70
C MET A 258 -13.58 11.84 -5.20
N ASN A 259 -12.93 12.72 -4.42
CA ASN A 259 -13.02 12.76 -2.95
C ASN A 259 -12.67 11.42 -2.27
N GLY A 260 -11.72 10.66 -2.82
CA GLY A 260 -11.36 9.33 -2.33
C GLY A 260 -12.54 8.34 -2.32
N PHE A 261 -12.43 7.35 -1.44
CA PHE A 261 -13.40 6.25 -1.33
C PHE A 261 -14.42 6.54 -0.21
N PRO A 262 -15.62 5.92 -0.19
CA PRO A 262 -16.58 6.14 0.91
C PRO A 262 -16.04 5.58 2.24
N ASN A 263 -16.37 6.23 3.37
CA ASN A 263 -15.98 5.74 4.70
C ASN A 263 -17.09 4.94 5.39
N ASN A 264 -18.31 4.97 4.88
CA ASN A 264 -19.50 4.44 5.56
C ASN A 264 -19.86 2.98 5.21
N TYR A 265 -19.14 2.32 4.29
CA TYR A 265 -19.35 0.90 3.96
C TYR A 265 -18.66 -0.01 4.97
N TRP A 266 -19.38 -0.31 6.04
CA TRP A 266 -19.02 -1.34 7.01
C TRP A 266 -19.56 -2.70 6.55
N GLY A 267 -18.68 -3.71 6.52
CA GLY A 267 -19.01 -5.06 6.06
C GLY A 267 -18.90 -5.24 4.54
N TRP A 268 -19.39 -6.37 4.04
CA TRP A 268 -19.15 -6.79 2.66
C TRP A 268 -20.13 -6.20 1.64
N GLY A 269 -19.56 -5.49 0.66
CA GLY A 269 -20.09 -5.29 -0.69
C GLY A 269 -20.68 -3.91 -0.97
N GLY A 270 -20.52 -3.47 -2.22
CA GLY A 270 -21.11 -2.24 -2.77
C GLY A 270 -20.22 -1.01 -2.67
N GLU A 271 -19.10 -1.07 -1.94
CA GLU A 271 -18.16 0.05 -1.83
C GLU A 271 -17.33 0.20 -3.10
N ASP A 272 -17.04 -0.90 -3.79
CA ASP A 272 -16.36 -0.92 -5.09
C ASP A 272 -17.24 -0.40 -6.23
N ASP A 273 -18.54 -0.67 -6.17
CA ASP A 273 -19.55 -0.06 -7.06
C ASP A 273 -19.68 1.45 -6.82
N ASP A 274 -19.70 1.89 -5.56
CA ASP A 274 -19.71 3.32 -5.17
C ASP A 274 -18.47 4.03 -5.74
N ILE A 275 -17.28 3.44 -5.58
CA ILE A 275 -16.03 3.92 -6.17
C ILE A 275 -16.13 3.98 -7.70
N GLY A 276 -16.68 2.96 -8.36
CA GLY A 276 -16.91 2.94 -9.80
C GLY A 276 -17.82 4.09 -10.28
N VAL A 277 -18.88 4.40 -9.52
CA VAL A 277 -19.75 5.55 -9.76
C VAL A 277 -19.00 6.88 -9.54
N ARG A 278 -18.21 6.99 -8.47
CA ARG A 278 -17.38 8.18 -8.17
C ARG A 278 -16.36 8.50 -9.27
N VAL A 279 -15.76 7.50 -9.91
CA VAL A 279 -14.89 7.70 -11.09
C VAL A 279 -15.63 8.46 -12.19
N SER A 280 -16.86 8.04 -12.52
CA SER A 280 -17.70 8.74 -13.51
C SER A 280 -18.16 10.13 -13.03
N LEU A 281 -18.50 10.30 -11.75
CA LEU A 281 -18.88 11.61 -11.18
C LEU A 281 -17.71 12.61 -11.13
N GLY A 282 -16.48 12.11 -11.00
CA GLY A 282 -15.26 12.88 -11.18
C GLY A 282 -14.93 13.20 -12.65
N GLY A 283 -15.79 12.87 -13.62
CA GLY A 283 -15.55 13.09 -15.04
C GLY A 283 -14.34 12.32 -15.57
N MET A 284 -14.19 11.06 -15.13
CA MET A 284 -13.15 10.13 -15.56
C MET A 284 -13.81 8.81 -16.01
N PHE A 285 -13.08 7.97 -16.74
CA PHE A 285 -13.51 6.63 -17.12
C PHE A 285 -12.61 5.56 -16.51
N ILE A 286 -13.03 4.29 -16.58
CA ILE A 286 -12.25 3.16 -16.07
C ILE A 286 -11.36 2.61 -17.18
N SER A 287 -10.05 2.81 -17.08
CA SER A 287 -9.05 2.12 -17.91
C SER A 287 -8.93 0.65 -17.49
N ARG A 288 -8.68 -0.25 -18.45
CA ARG A 288 -8.52 -1.70 -18.22
C ARG A 288 -7.47 -2.30 -19.17
N PRO A 289 -6.64 -3.25 -18.71
CA PRO A 289 -5.82 -4.07 -19.60
C PRO A 289 -6.70 -5.01 -20.44
N SER A 290 -6.10 -5.77 -21.36
CA SER A 290 -6.83 -6.85 -22.05
C SER A 290 -7.15 -8.01 -21.08
N VAL A 291 -8.22 -8.76 -21.34
CA VAL A 291 -8.64 -9.92 -20.51
C VAL A 291 -7.54 -10.98 -20.40
N LYS A 292 -6.63 -11.08 -21.38
CA LYS A 292 -5.47 -11.99 -21.33
C LYS A 292 -4.43 -11.59 -20.28
N VAL A 293 -4.24 -10.28 -20.07
CA VAL A 293 -3.22 -9.70 -19.19
C VAL A 293 -3.80 -9.35 -17.80
N GLY A 294 -5.05 -8.90 -17.75
CA GLY A 294 -5.77 -8.52 -16.54
C GLY A 294 -6.21 -9.68 -15.63
N ARG A 295 -5.49 -10.81 -15.67
CA ARG A 295 -5.85 -12.04 -14.98
C ARG A 295 -5.33 -12.08 -13.55
N TYR A 296 -6.18 -12.53 -12.63
CA TYR A 296 -5.83 -12.69 -11.22
C TYR A 296 -6.33 -14.03 -10.66
N LYS A 297 -5.52 -14.60 -9.78
CA LYS A 297 -5.81 -15.80 -8.99
C LYS A 297 -6.24 -15.40 -7.58
N MET A 298 -7.43 -15.80 -7.17
CA MET A 298 -7.88 -15.60 -5.79
C MET A 298 -7.35 -16.72 -4.87
N ILE A 299 -6.72 -16.34 -3.77
CA ILE A 299 -6.44 -17.25 -2.65
C ILE A 299 -7.77 -17.58 -1.98
N LYS A 300 -8.23 -18.83 -2.10
CA LYS A 300 -9.54 -19.26 -1.61
C LYS A 300 -9.66 -19.10 -0.08
N HIS A 301 -10.76 -18.51 0.36
CA HIS A 301 -11.12 -18.38 1.77
C HIS A 301 -12.65 -18.52 1.97
N LYS A 302 -13.08 -18.72 3.23
CA LYS A 302 -14.49 -18.59 3.63
C LYS A 302 -14.79 -17.13 4.00
N LEU A 303 -16.05 -16.72 4.06
CA LEU A 303 -16.42 -15.37 4.54
C LEU A 303 -15.80 -15.11 5.93
N ASP A 304 -15.18 -13.94 6.11
CA ASP A 304 -14.52 -13.60 7.38
C ASP A 304 -15.55 -13.21 8.44
N LYS A 305 -15.30 -13.61 9.69
CA LYS A 305 -16.04 -13.10 10.85
C LYS A 305 -15.84 -11.58 10.97
N GLY A 306 -16.92 -10.83 11.11
CA GLY A 306 -16.85 -9.37 11.16
C GLY A 306 -16.60 -8.72 9.80
N ASN A 307 -16.87 -9.43 8.70
CA ASN A 307 -17.00 -8.88 7.35
C ASN A 307 -18.31 -9.40 6.70
N ASP A 308 -19.37 -9.44 7.51
CA ASP A 308 -20.68 -9.93 7.11
C ASP A 308 -21.32 -9.05 6.04
N VAL A 309 -22.25 -9.62 5.28
CA VAL A 309 -23.00 -8.93 4.21
C VAL A 309 -23.63 -7.64 4.75
N ASN A 310 -23.26 -6.49 4.18
CA ASN A 310 -23.90 -5.22 4.53
C ASN A 310 -25.33 -5.18 3.95
N PRO A 311 -26.40 -5.19 4.76
CA PRO A 311 -27.78 -5.21 4.27
C PRO A 311 -28.20 -3.86 3.64
N ARG A 312 -27.47 -2.78 3.93
CA ARG A 312 -27.76 -1.42 3.45
C ARG A 312 -27.07 -1.09 2.12
N ARG A 313 -26.16 -1.93 1.62
CA ARG A 313 -25.29 -1.63 0.46
C ARG A 313 -26.02 -1.07 -0.77
N PHE A 314 -27.16 -1.63 -1.14
CA PHE A 314 -27.93 -1.15 -2.31
C PHE A 314 -28.58 0.21 -2.06
N ASN A 315 -29.08 0.46 -0.85
CA ASN A 315 -29.63 1.75 -0.43
C ASN A 315 -28.55 2.83 -0.29
N MET A 316 -27.30 2.45 -0.04
CA MET A 316 -26.13 3.34 -0.02
C MET A 316 -25.66 3.67 -1.43
N LEU A 317 -25.53 2.66 -2.30
CA LEU A 317 -25.14 2.81 -3.70
C LEU A 317 -26.14 3.67 -4.50
N ALA A 318 -27.44 3.54 -4.21
CA ALA A 318 -28.47 4.40 -4.79
C ALA A 318 -28.31 5.89 -4.40
N LYS A 319 -27.57 6.19 -3.32
CA LYS A 319 -27.34 7.54 -2.78
C LYS A 319 -25.96 8.12 -3.11
N THR A 320 -25.06 7.37 -3.77
CA THR A 320 -23.68 7.81 -4.07
C THR A 320 -23.63 9.17 -4.77
N ARG A 321 -24.56 9.44 -5.70
CA ARG A 321 -24.62 10.73 -6.44
C ARG A 321 -24.84 11.94 -5.54
N GLN A 322 -25.57 11.76 -4.44
CA GLN A 322 -25.84 12.78 -3.43
C GLN A 322 -24.74 12.85 -2.37
N THR A 323 -24.15 11.70 -1.99
CA THR A 323 -23.26 11.60 -0.82
C THR A 323 -21.76 11.70 -1.12
N TRP A 324 -21.28 11.48 -2.36
CA TRP A 324 -19.84 11.33 -2.62
C TRP A 324 -18.96 12.54 -2.25
N LYS A 325 -19.50 13.75 -2.25
CA LYS A 325 -18.81 14.97 -1.79
C LYS A 325 -18.86 15.17 -0.27
N LEU A 326 -19.79 14.49 0.39
CA LEU A 326 -20.05 14.59 1.84
C LEU A 326 -19.38 13.47 2.64
N ASP A 327 -19.08 12.34 2.00
CA ASP A 327 -18.33 11.23 2.60
C ASP A 327 -17.13 10.83 1.73
N GLY A 328 -15.91 10.98 2.26
CA GLY A 328 -14.71 10.47 1.60
C GLY A 328 -13.40 10.94 2.23
N MET A 329 -12.40 11.28 1.40
CA MET A 329 -11.09 11.74 1.87
C MET A 329 -11.17 13.02 2.73
N ASN A 330 -12.17 13.86 2.49
CA ASN A 330 -12.46 15.04 3.30
C ASN A 330 -13.00 14.73 4.72
N THR A 331 -13.58 13.54 4.94
CA THR A 331 -14.20 13.14 6.22
C THR A 331 -13.59 11.89 6.86
N VAL A 332 -12.51 11.33 6.33
CA VAL A 332 -11.89 10.14 6.92
C VAL A 332 -11.22 10.45 8.26
N GLU A 333 -11.85 9.96 9.33
CA GLU A 333 -11.38 10.00 10.72
C GLU A 333 -10.79 8.65 11.14
N TYR A 334 -9.62 8.68 11.77
CA TYR A 334 -8.91 7.52 12.30
C TYR A 334 -7.80 7.95 13.28
N GLU A 335 -7.33 7.01 14.08
CA GLU A 335 -6.17 7.12 14.95
C GLU A 335 -5.10 6.11 14.50
N VAL A 336 -3.81 6.50 14.51
CA VAL A 336 -2.69 5.57 14.23
C VAL A 336 -2.11 5.07 15.54
N LEU A 337 -2.24 3.77 15.78
CA LEU A 337 -1.78 3.11 17.01
C LEU A 337 -0.31 2.67 16.91
N SER A 338 0.13 2.17 15.74
CA SER A 338 1.53 1.81 15.48
C SER A 338 1.93 1.99 14.01
N ARG A 339 3.23 2.18 13.77
CA ARG A 339 3.87 2.09 12.45
C ARG A 339 5.10 1.20 12.57
N ASP A 340 5.05 0.03 11.95
CA ASP A 340 6.07 -1.01 12.08
C ASP A 340 6.67 -1.34 10.71
N TYR A 341 7.92 -0.93 10.50
CA TYR A 341 8.65 -1.18 9.25
C TYR A 341 9.27 -2.59 9.29
N PHE A 342 8.56 -3.57 8.74
CA PHE A 342 9.05 -4.94 8.56
C PHE A 342 9.96 -5.04 7.32
N PRO A 343 10.73 -6.14 7.13
CA PRO A 343 11.59 -6.29 5.96
C PRO A 343 10.86 -6.20 4.61
N LEU A 344 9.59 -6.62 4.56
CA LEU A 344 8.81 -6.78 3.33
C LEU A 344 7.64 -5.81 3.17
N TYR A 345 7.27 -5.05 4.21
CA TYR A 345 6.18 -4.08 4.16
C TYR A 345 6.25 -3.11 5.35
N THR A 346 5.61 -1.96 5.22
CA THR A 346 5.25 -1.10 6.35
C THR A 346 3.86 -1.52 6.84
N ASN A 347 3.74 -1.90 8.11
CA ASN A 347 2.46 -2.11 8.77
C ASN A 347 2.03 -0.82 9.46
N ILE A 348 0.79 -0.38 9.23
CA ILE A 348 0.20 0.78 9.92
C ILE A 348 -1.05 0.27 10.63
N THR A 349 -0.98 0.14 11.95
CA THR A 349 -2.11 -0.29 12.77
C THR A 349 -2.96 0.92 13.10
N VAL A 350 -4.24 0.88 12.74
CA VAL A 350 -5.16 2.02 12.87
C VAL A 350 -6.47 1.65 13.53
N HIS A 351 -6.95 2.54 14.39
CA HIS A 351 -8.32 2.50 14.89
C HIS A 351 -9.17 3.45 14.05
N ILE A 352 -10.18 2.90 13.36
CA ILE A 352 -11.02 3.64 12.41
C ILE A 352 -12.45 3.90 12.94
N GLY A 353 -12.69 3.65 14.23
CA GLY A 353 -14.02 3.73 14.84
C GLY A 353 -14.93 2.56 14.45
N THR A 354 -16.22 2.83 14.52
CA THR A 354 -17.32 1.89 14.23
C THR A 354 -18.37 2.55 13.33
N GLU A 355 -19.46 1.84 13.04
CA GLU A 355 -20.68 2.38 12.43
C GLU A 355 -21.24 3.63 13.15
N ALA A 356 -20.99 3.78 14.45
CA ALA A 356 -21.40 4.93 15.25
C ALA A 356 -20.43 6.13 15.18
N GLY A 357 -19.26 5.97 14.54
CA GLY A 357 -18.21 6.98 14.46
C GLY A 357 -16.94 6.62 15.22
N LEU A 358 -16.02 7.59 15.35
CA LEU A 358 -14.77 7.45 16.08
C LEU A 358 -14.95 7.86 17.54
N HIS A 359 -15.12 6.88 18.43
CA HIS A 359 -15.02 7.08 19.89
C HIS A 359 -13.63 6.72 20.37
N ALA A 360 -13.09 7.44 21.36
CA ALA A 360 -11.78 7.11 21.94
C ALA A 360 -11.80 5.67 22.49
N THR A 361 -10.79 4.86 22.14
CA THR A 361 -10.65 3.55 22.78
C THR A 361 -10.24 3.75 24.23
N ALA A 362 -10.88 3.03 25.15
CA ALA A 362 -10.43 3.01 26.54
C ALA A 362 -8.98 2.49 26.57
N PRO A 363 -8.06 3.13 27.32
CA PRO A 363 -6.66 2.77 27.31
C PRO A 363 -6.49 1.29 27.69
N SER A 364 -5.74 0.54 26.88
CA SER A 364 -5.48 -0.87 27.14
C SER A 364 -4.94 -1.07 28.56
N PRO A 365 -5.40 -2.08 29.31
CA PRO A 365 -4.86 -2.35 30.64
C PRO A 365 -3.34 -2.53 30.54
N LYS A 366 -2.58 -1.73 31.29
CA LYS A 366 -1.12 -1.89 31.37
C LYS A 366 -0.85 -3.29 31.89
N ILE A 367 -0.24 -4.16 31.07
CA ILE A 367 0.26 -5.45 31.53
C ILE A 367 1.22 -5.17 32.69
N PRO A 368 0.98 -5.72 33.89
CA PRO A 368 1.89 -5.51 35.01
C PRO A 368 3.29 -5.97 34.62
N ALA A 369 4.30 -5.12 34.90
CA ALA A 369 5.68 -5.49 34.65
C ALA A 369 5.99 -6.80 35.37
N LYS A 370 6.61 -7.76 34.67
CA LYS A 370 7.04 -9.02 35.29
C LYS A 370 7.93 -8.69 36.48
N VAL A 371 7.49 -9.10 37.66
CA VAL A 371 8.32 -9.08 38.88
C VAL A 371 9.62 -9.82 38.56
N PRO A 372 10.80 -9.24 38.83
CA PRO A 372 12.06 -9.92 38.58
C PRO A 372 12.11 -11.22 39.40
N ALA A 373 12.51 -12.31 38.76
CA ALA A 373 12.62 -13.60 39.42
C ALA A 373 13.61 -13.50 40.60
N LYS A 374 13.23 -14.04 41.76
CA LYS A 374 14.16 -14.19 42.89
C LYS A 374 15.37 -15.01 42.44
N PRO A 375 16.60 -14.68 42.88
CA PRO A 375 17.76 -15.51 42.64
C PRO A 375 17.59 -16.89 43.30
N PRO A 376 18.27 -17.95 42.81
CA PRO A 376 18.17 -19.28 43.39
C PRO A 376 18.58 -19.28 44.87
N VAL A 377 17.84 -20.01 45.69
CA VAL A 377 18.24 -20.26 47.08
C VAL A 377 19.42 -21.23 47.07
N GLU A 378 20.53 -20.78 47.64
CA GLU A 378 21.76 -21.57 47.79
C GLU A 378 21.53 -22.75 48.74
N ALA A 379 21.89 -23.96 48.31
CA ALA A 379 21.69 -25.17 49.12
C ALA A 379 22.75 -25.23 50.24
N PRO A 380 22.37 -25.53 51.50
CA PRO A 380 23.30 -25.52 52.62
C PRO A 380 24.35 -26.63 52.49
N ALA A 381 25.63 -26.25 52.56
CA ALA A 381 26.74 -27.18 52.55
C ALA A 381 26.72 -28.10 53.79
N LYS A 382 26.89 -29.42 53.57
CA LYS A 382 27.06 -30.39 54.67
C LYS A 382 28.46 -30.28 55.28
N PRO A 383 28.62 -30.22 56.61
CA PRO A 383 29.94 -30.19 57.25
C PRO A 383 30.68 -31.52 57.08
N LEU A 384 31.97 -31.44 56.75
CA LEU A 384 32.89 -32.59 56.75
C LEU A 384 33.39 -32.83 58.18
N ALA A 385 33.14 -34.00 58.78
CA ALA A 385 33.61 -34.29 60.14
C ALA A 385 34.05 -35.75 60.37
N LYS A 386 35.38 -35.93 60.35
CA LYS A 386 36.20 -36.87 61.14
C LYS A 386 36.00 -38.38 60.96
N LEU A 387 37.00 -38.98 60.30
CA LEU A 387 37.43 -40.36 60.57
C LEU A 387 37.68 -40.57 62.07
N ARG A 388 37.30 -41.75 62.57
CA ARG A 388 37.93 -42.39 63.74
C ARG A 388 38.30 -43.83 63.38
N GLN A 389 39.59 -44.14 63.45
CA GLN A 389 40.07 -45.52 63.44
C GLN A 389 39.87 -46.16 64.82
N LYS A 390 39.42 -47.43 64.83
CA LYS A 390 39.87 -48.55 65.68
C LYS A 390 39.08 -49.79 65.20
N GLN A 391 39.71 -50.73 64.52
CA GLN A 391 40.55 -51.84 65.02
C GLN A 391 39.76 -53.08 65.49
N GLN A 392 40.10 -54.18 64.81
CA GLN A 392 40.25 -55.56 65.32
C GLN A 392 39.04 -56.48 65.51
N ASN A 393 39.23 -57.67 64.92
CA ASN A 393 38.65 -58.99 65.19
C ASN A 393 37.14 -59.14 64.86
N HIS A 394 36.70 -60.19 64.18
CA HIS A 394 37.29 -61.54 64.04
C HIS A 394 37.27 -62.08 62.61
#